data_AF-A0A5C6RN59-F1
#
_entry.id   AF-A0A5C6RN59-F1
#
_cell.length_a   1.000
_cell.length_b   1.000
_cell.length_c   1.000
_cell.angle_alpha   90.00
_cell.angle_beta   90.00
_cell.angle_gamma   90.00
#
_symmetry.space_group_name_H-M   'P 1'
#
loop_
_entity.id
_entity.type
_entity.pdbx_description
1 polymer ?
#
loop_
_entity_poly.entity_id
_entity_poly.type
_entity_poly.pdbx_seq_one_letter_code
_entity_poly.pdbx_strand_id
1 'polypeptide(L)'
;MLKSGAKPYLLMLGLSLALGCQPGTSAEQEKAIEAVSQEWDGQTLQVTTQVADILELQKRAAKAAAALDSLSTQEAKELAAALGGQKARLDSLSEASFAFVNQWQEGAEQLYAIKSDAEEGKTAKPVAPLQELLQEAKAKSKAWAPVLQTARQAIADAESYLDSER
;
A
#
# COMPACT_ATOMS: atom_id res chain seq x y z
N MET A 1 -36.52 41.37 61.65
CA MET A 1 -36.49 42.71 61.03
C MET A 1 -36.02 42.57 59.58
N LEU A 2 -36.83 43.07 58.63
CA LEU A 2 -36.53 43.68 57.31
C LEU A 2 -35.34 43.13 56.49
N LYS A 3 -35.60 42.42 55.38
CA LYS A 3 -35.75 42.90 53.98
C LYS A 3 -34.43 42.94 53.17
N SER A 4 -34.39 42.05 52.17
CA SER A 4 -34.02 42.28 50.76
C SER A 4 -33.02 43.40 50.42
N GLY A 5 -31.90 43.02 49.80
CA GLY A 5 -31.00 43.90 49.05
C GLY A 5 -30.26 43.12 47.96
N ALA A 6 -30.71 43.30 46.72
CA ALA A 6 -30.28 42.59 45.51
C ALA A 6 -28.80 42.80 45.14
N LYS A 7 -28.19 41.79 44.50
CA LYS A 7 -27.09 41.96 43.52
C LYS A 7 -27.26 40.97 42.36
N PRO A 8 -26.79 41.34 41.16
CA PRO A 8 -27.50 41.15 39.91
C PRO A 8 -27.18 39.82 39.21
N TYR A 9 -28.18 39.31 38.51
CA TYR A 9 -28.04 38.42 37.37
C TYR A 9 -27.09 39.05 36.35
N LEU A 10 -25.92 38.45 36.14
CA LEU A 10 -25.19 38.58 34.90
C LEU A 10 -25.14 37.19 34.26
N LEU A 11 -26.19 36.96 33.48
CA LEU A 11 -26.20 36.09 32.32
C LEU A 11 -24.89 36.26 31.52
N MET A 12 -24.00 35.30 31.67
CA MET A 12 -23.11 34.88 30.59
C MET A 12 -23.46 33.43 30.29
N LEU A 13 -24.66 33.26 29.71
CA LEU A 13 -24.97 32.18 28.79
C LEU A 13 -24.00 32.36 27.61
N GLY A 14 -22.79 31.86 27.80
CA GLY A 14 -21.77 31.81 26.78
C GLY A 14 -22.23 30.88 25.67
N LEU A 15 -22.53 31.51 24.54
CA LEU A 15 -22.58 30.93 23.20
C LEU A 15 -23.54 29.75 23.04
N SER A 16 -24.79 30.13 22.79
CA SER A 16 -25.62 29.61 21.71
C SER A 16 -25.13 28.30 21.10
N LEU A 17 -25.80 27.23 21.51
CA LEU A 17 -26.06 26.06 20.69
C LEU A 17 -26.37 26.49 19.24
N ALA A 18 -25.37 26.47 18.38
CA ALA A 18 -25.58 26.25 16.96
C ALA A 18 -25.78 24.74 16.78
N LEU A 19 -26.92 24.24 17.26
CA LEU A 19 -27.54 23.01 16.77
C LEU A 19 -28.05 23.29 15.34
N GLY A 20 -27.13 23.58 14.44
CA GLY A 20 -27.31 23.25 13.04
C GLY A 20 -26.74 21.86 12.88
N CYS A 21 -27.60 20.84 12.79
CA CYS A 21 -27.20 19.64 12.09
C CYS A 21 -26.81 20.11 10.68
N GLN A 22 -25.52 20.29 10.40
CA GLN A 22 -25.05 20.33 9.04
C GLN A 22 -25.10 18.87 8.57
N PRO A 23 -26.05 18.48 7.71
CA PRO A 23 -25.84 17.30 6.90
C PRO A 23 -24.58 17.58 6.08
N GLY A 24 -23.56 16.73 6.22
CA GLY A 24 -22.27 16.95 5.58
C GLY A 24 -21.13 16.24 6.29
N THR A 25 -20.02 16.14 5.58
CA THR A 25 -18.75 15.66 6.11
C THR A 25 -18.12 16.75 6.98
N SER A 26 -17.55 16.40 8.13
CA SER A 26 -16.88 17.39 8.99
C SER A 26 -15.53 17.82 8.40
N ALA A 27 -15.07 19.04 8.72
CA ALA A 27 -13.76 19.51 8.26
C ALA A 27 -12.58 18.62 8.71
N GLU A 28 -12.70 17.94 9.86
CA GLU A 28 -11.72 16.93 10.30
C GLU A 28 -11.75 15.69 9.41
N GLN A 29 -12.94 15.22 9.04
CA GLN A 29 -13.11 14.07 8.15
C GLN A 29 -12.65 14.41 6.73
N GLU A 30 -12.92 15.61 6.21
CA GLU A 30 -12.40 16.08 4.91
C GLU A 30 -10.87 16.05 4.86
N LYS A 31 -10.20 16.58 5.89
CA LYS A 31 -8.74 16.49 6.01
C LYS A 31 -8.23 15.06 6.07
N ALA A 32 -8.95 14.17 6.76
CA ALA A 32 -8.59 12.76 6.82
C ALA A 32 -8.73 12.07 5.45
N ILE A 33 -9.78 12.40 4.69
CA ILE A 33 -9.99 11.92 3.32
C ILE A 33 -8.86 12.41 2.41
N GLU A 34 -8.48 13.68 2.50
CA GLU A 34 -7.38 14.25 1.71
C GLU A 34 -6.05 13.56 2.02
N ALA A 35 -5.71 13.41 3.30
CA ALA A 35 -4.46 12.76 3.73
C ALA A 35 -4.40 11.28 3.27
N VAL A 36 -5.50 10.54 3.40
CA VAL A 36 -5.59 9.16 2.90
C VAL A 36 -5.44 9.14 1.38
N SER A 37 -6.06 10.06 0.65
CA SER A 37 -5.98 10.13 -0.81
C SER A 37 -4.55 10.34 -1.30
N GLN A 38 -3.82 11.30 -0.70
CA GLN A 38 -2.44 11.60 -1.09
C GLN A 38 -1.51 10.41 -0.83
N GLU A 39 -1.64 9.76 0.32
CA GLU A 39 -0.86 8.56 0.64
C GLU A 39 -1.24 7.37 -0.28
N TRP A 40 -2.52 7.24 -0.60
CA TRP A 40 -3.03 6.17 -1.46
C TRP A 40 -2.39 6.18 -2.84
N ASP A 41 -2.28 7.35 -3.47
CA ASP A 41 -1.66 7.49 -4.79
C ASP A 41 -0.19 7.09 -4.75
N GLY A 42 0.55 7.54 -3.72
CA GLY A 42 1.96 7.18 -3.52
C GLY A 42 2.16 5.68 -3.30
N GLN A 43 1.33 5.06 -2.45
CA GLN A 43 1.39 3.62 -2.21
C GLN A 43 0.95 2.80 -3.42
N THR A 44 -0.02 3.28 -4.21
CA THR A 44 -0.44 2.63 -5.45
C THR A 44 0.73 2.52 -6.43
N LEU A 45 1.49 3.60 -6.61
CA LEU A 45 2.68 3.59 -7.47
C LEU A 45 3.72 2.57 -6.95
N GLN A 46 3.95 2.54 -5.64
CA GLN A 46 4.93 1.65 -5.03
C GLN A 46 4.54 0.16 -5.18
N VAL A 47 3.30 -0.19 -4.82
CA VAL A 47 2.76 -1.56 -4.92
C VAL A 47 2.78 -2.04 -6.36
N THR A 48 2.29 -1.22 -7.31
CA THR A 48 2.25 -1.61 -8.73
C THR A 48 3.64 -1.78 -9.34
N THR A 49 4.60 -0.92 -8.97
CA THR A 49 6.00 -1.05 -9.39
C THR A 49 6.60 -2.36 -8.88
N GLN A 50 6.40 -2.69 -7.61
CA GLN A 50 6.94 -3.94 -7.05
C GLN A 50 6.29 -5.19 -7.65
N VAL A 51 4.99 -5.15 -7.94
CA VAL A 51 4.28 -6.24 -8.64
C VAL A 51 4.85 -6.43 -10.06
N ALA A 52 5.08 -5.34 -10.79
CA ALA A 52 5.71 -5.40 -12.10
C ALA A 52 7.13 -5.99 -12.02
N ASP A 53 7.94 -5.56 -11.04
CA ASP A 53 9.27 -6.09 -10.77
C ASP A 53 9.23 -7.60 -10.47
N ILE A 54 8.27 -8.08 -9.67
CA ILE A 54 8.10 -9.52 -9.40
C ILE A 54 7.95 -10.30 -10.70
N LEU A 55 7.04 -9.86 -11.57
CA LEU A 55 6.73 -10.54 -12.83
C LEU A 55 7.92 -10.51 -13.81
N GLU A 56 8.62 -9.38 -13.88
CA GLU A 56 9.82 -9.27 -14.70
C GLU A 56 10.93 -10.21 -14.20
N LEU A 57 11.19 -10.22 -12.90
CA LEU A 57 12.21 -11.08 -12.30
C LEU A 57 11.85 -12.57 -12.44
N GLN A 58 10.58 -12.96 -12.33
CA GLN A 58 10.13 -14.34 -12.60
C GLN A 58 10.48 -14.75 -14.04
N LYS A 59 10.18 -13.89 -15.02
CA LYS A 59 10.48 -14.15 -16.42
C LYS A 59 11.99 -14.26 -16.66
N ARG A 60 12.78 -13.36 -16.09
CA ARG A 60 14.25 -13.38 -16.22
C ARG A 60 14.86 -14.61 -15.55
N ALA A 61 14.44 -14.95 -14.34
CA ALA A 61 14.87 -16.15 -13.64
C ALA A 61 14.56 -17.42 -14.44
N ALA A 62 13.35 -17.54 -15.00
CA ALA A 62 12.99 -18.68 -15.84
C ALA A 62 13.89 -18.81 -17.09
N LYS A 63 14.19 -17.68 -17.74
CA LYS A 63 15.08 -17.64 -18.90
C LYS A 63 16.52 -18.03 -18.55
N ALA A 64 17.07 -17.45 -17.48
CA ALA A 64 18.44 -17.73 -17.05
C ALA A 64 18.58 -19.19 -16.57
N ALA A 65 17.61 -19.73 -15.83
CA ALA A 65 17.60 -21.13 -15.41
C ALA A 65 17.64 -22.09 -16.61
N ALA A 66 16.79 -21.87 -17.61
CA ALA A 66 16.78 -22.71 -18.82
C ALA A 66 18.09 -22.66 -19.61
N ALA A 67 18.79 -21.53 -19.60
CA ALA A 67 20.10 -21.39 -20.24
C ALA A 67 21.20 -22.10 -19.44
N LEU A 68 21.18 -21.98 -18.11
CA LEU A 68 22.14 -22.69 -17.23
C LEU A 68 21.99 -24.21 -17.31
N ASP A 69 20.76 -24.72 -17.45
CA ASP A 69 20.50 -26.16 -17.62
C ASP A 69 21.14 -26.76 -18.88
N SER A 70 21.49 -25.93 -19.86
CA SER A 70 22.20 -26.37 -21.08
C SER A 70 23.72 -26.51 -20.90
N LEU A 71 24.26 -26.05 -19.76
CA LEU A 71 25.68 -26.09 -19.44
C LEU A 71 25.98 -27.21 -18.44
N SER A 72 27.12 -27.88 -18.59
CA SER A 72 27.52 -29.00 -17.72
C SER A 72 28.52 -28.61 -16.62
N THR A 73 28.92 -27.34 -16.56
CA THR A 73 29.93 -26.85 -15.60
C THR A 73 29.40 -26.91 -14.17
N GLN A 74 30.31 -27.04 -13.20
CA GLN A 74 29.93 -27.04 -11.79
C GLN A 74 29.35 -25.68 -11.37
N GLU A 75 29.94 -24.58 -11.86
CA GLU A 75 29.47 -23.21 -11.62
C GLU A 75 28.05 -22.99 -12.15
N ALA A 76 27.74 -23.47 -13.37
CA ALA A 76 26.38 -23.39 -13.91
C ALA A 76 25.35 -24.11 -13.02
N LYS A 77 25.70 -25.28 -12.47
CA LYS A 77 24.83 -26.04 -11.56
C LYS A 77 24.59 -25.31 -10.24
N GLU A 78 25.62 -24.67 -9.69
CA GLU A 78 25.52 -23.88 -8.45
C GLU A 78 24.63 -22.65 -8.65
N LEU A 79 24.82 -21.93 -9.76
CA LEU A 79 23.97 -20.81 -10.14
C LEU A 79 22.53 -21.24 -10.41
N ALA A 80 22.31 -22.37 -11.09
CA ALA A 80 20.97 -22.91 -11.34
C ALA A 80 20.26 -23.28 -10.03
N ALA A 81 20.96 -23.89 -9.07
CA ALA A 81 20.42 -24.21 -7.76
C ALA A 81 20.04 -22.94 -6.96
N ALA A 82 20.92 -21.94 -6.94
CA ALA A 82 20.66 -20.66 -6.29
C ALA A 82 19.45 -19.94 -6.90
N LEU A 83 19.37 -19.92 -8.24
CA LEU A 83 18.28 -19.31 -8.99
C LEU A 83 16.96 -20.05 -8.80
N GLY A 84 16.99 -21.39 -8.70
CA GLY A 84 15.83 -22.21 -8.36
C GLY A 84 15.23 -21.83 -7.00
N GLY A 85 16.08 -21.58 -5.99
CA GLY A 85 15.66 -21.07 -4.69
C GLY A 85 15.00 -19.68 -4.76
N GLN A 86 15.54 -18.77 -5.58
CA GLN A 86 14.93 -17.44 -5.77
C GLN A 86 13.62 -17.50 -6.57
N LYS A 87 13.53 -18.38 -7.56
CA LYS A 87 12.31 -18.58 -8.34
C LYS A 87 11.14 -19.01 -7.45
N ALA A 88 11.34 -19.99 -6.57
CA ALA A 88 10.30 -20.40 -5.62
C ALA A 88 9.83 -19.25 -4.70
N ARG A 89 10.76 -18.37 -4.29
CA ARG A 89 10.42 -17.17 -3.49
C ARG A 89 9.62 -16.15 -4.31
N LEU A 90 10.02 -15.91 -5.56
CA LEU A 90 9.31 -15.02 -6.47
C LEU A 90 7.91 -15.54 -6.80
N ASP A 91 7.75 -16.86 -6.98
CA ASP A 91 6.46 -17.50 -7.25
C ASP A 91 5.50 -17.32 -6.06
N SER A 92 5.96 -17.58 -4.85
CA SER A 92 5.17 -17.34 -3.63
C SER A 92 4.84 -15.85 -3.43
N LEU A 93 5.80 -14.97 -3.73
CA LEU A 93 5.60 -13.53 -3.64
C LEU A 93 4.59 -13.02 -4.69
N SER A 94 4.61 -13.59 -5.89
CA SER A 94 3.67 -13.29 -6.98
C SER A 94 2.24 -13.57 -6.55
N GLU A 95 1.97 -14.77 -6.03
CA GLU A 95 0.64 -15.17 -5.53
C GLU A 95 0.15 -14.23 -4.42
N ALA A 96 1.00 -13.96 -3.42
CA ALA A 96 0.68 -13.05 -2.33
C ALA A 96 0.43 -11.61 -2.81
N SER A 97 1.20 -11.15 -3.81
CA SER A 97 1.08 -9.81 -4.37
C SER A 97 -0.23 -9.63 -5.15
N PHE A 98 -0.65 -10.64 -5.92
CA PHE A 98 -1.91 -10.61 -6.66
C PHE A 98 -3.13 -10.62 -5.72
N ALA A 99 -3.10 -11.44 -4.68
CA ALA A 99 -4.14 -11.43 -3.66
C ALA A 99 -4.28 -10.04 -3.02
N PHE A 100 -3.16 -9.37 -2.74
CA PHE A 100 -3.17 -8.03 -2.18
C PHE A 100 -3.64 -6.96 -3.16
N VAL A 101 -3.27 -7.05 -4.45
CA VAL A 101 -3.73 -6.08 -5.46
C VAL A 101 -5.26 -6.07 -5.58
N ASN A 102 -5.92 -7.23 -5.43
CA ASN A 102 -7.39 -7.27 -5.43
C ASN A 102 -7.98 -6.50 -4.24
N GLN A 103 -7.43 -6.70 -3.03
CA GLN A 103 -7.85 -5.95 -1.84
C GLN A 103 -7.57 -4.45 -1.99
N TRP A 104 -6.45 -4.09 -2.62
CA TRP A 104 -6.10 -2.71 -2.93
C TRP A 104 -7.10 -2.09 -3.90
N GLN A 105 -7.55 -2.80 -4.93
CA GLN A 105 -8.56 -2.30 -5.87
C GLN A 105 -9.90 -2.04 -5.17
N GLU A 106 -10.35 -2.96 -4.32
CA GLU A 106 -11.56 -2.78 -3.51
C GLU A 106 -11.44 -1.54 -2.60
N GLY A 107 -10.27 -1.31 -2.00
CA GLY A 107 -10.00 -0.11 -1.22
C GLY A 107 -10.02 1.18 -2.05
N ALA A 108 -9.56 1.14 -3.30
CA ALA A 108 -9.62 2.29 -4.21
C ALA A 108 -11.07 2.66 -4.57
N GLU A 109 -11.94 1.67 -4.78
CA GLU A 109 -13.37 1.89 -5.00
C GLU A 109 -14.05 2.51 -3.77
N GLN A 110 -13.69 2.03 -2.57
CA GLN A 110 -14.18 2.61 -1.31
C GLN A 110 -13.72 4.06 -1.12
N LEU A 111 -12.45 4.35 -1.41
CA LEU A 111 -11.91 5.70 -1.33
C LEU A 111 -12.63 6.64 -2.31
N TYR A 112 -12.86 6.18 -3.54
CA TYR A 112 -13.63 6.94 -4.53
C TYR A 112 -15.05 7.26 -4.04
N ALA A 113 -15.77 6.28 -3.50
CA ALA A 113 -17.11 6.49 -2.96
C ALA A 113 -17.11 7.48 -1.78
N ILE A 114 -16.14 7.37 -0.87
CA ILE A 114 -15.98 8.29 0.27
C ILE A 114 -15.74 9.73 -0.22
N LYS A 115 -14.88 9.90 -1.22
CA LYS A 115 -14.61 11.21 -1.82
C LYS A 115 -15.85 11.79 -2.50
N SER A 116 -16.56 10.97 -3.28
CA SER A 116 -17.81 11.38 -3.94
C SER A 116 -18.87 11.83 -2.93
N ASP A 117 -19.06 11.07 -1.84
CA ASP A 117 -19.99 11.46 -0.78
C ASP A 117 -19.60 12.79 -0.12
N ALA A 118 -18.29 13.02 0.12
CA ALA A 118 -17.80 14.28 0.69
C ALA A 118 -18.00 15.46 -0.27
N GLU A 119 -17.66 15.30 -1.56
CA GLU A 119 -17.81 16.33 -2.60
C GLU A 119 -19.28 16.71 -2.85
N GLU A 120 -20.20 15.75 -2.70
CA GLU A 120 -21.65 15.97 -2.81
C GLU A 120 -22.28 16.58 -1.55
N GLY A 121 -21.47 16.89 -0.52
CA GLY A 121 -21.96 17.44 0.75
C GLY A 121 -22.77 16.43 1.57
N LYS A 122 -22.64 15.13 1.28
CA LYS A 122 -23.18 14.05 2.10
C LYS A 122 -22.24 13.75 3.26
N THR A 123 -22.72 12.99 4.24
CA THR A 123 -21.87 12.45 5.29
C THR A 123 -21.08 11.26 4.73
N ALA A 124 -19.79 11.47 4.49
CA ALA A 124 -18.89 10.42 4.00
C ALA A 124 -18.63 9.34 5.06
N LYS A 125 -18.36 8.12 4.60
CA LYS A 125 -17.98 7.01 5.49
C LYS A 125 -16.61 7.27 6.14
N PRO A 126 -16.33 6.66 7.31
CA PRO A 126 -15.02 6.76 7.96
C PRO A 126 -13.89 6.20 7.08
N VAL A 127 -12.71 6.81 7.16
CA VAL A 127 -11.52 6.39 6.40
C VAL A 127 -10.62 5.40 7.15
N ALA A 128 -10.96 5.03 8.38
CA ALA A 128 -10.13 4.13 9.20
C ALA A 128 -9.80 2.78 8.51
N PRO A 129 -10.74 2.10 7.81
CA PRO A 129 -10.41 0.87 7.08
C PRO A 129 -9.35 1.09 5.98
N LEU A 130 -9.38 2.24 5.31
CA LEU A 130 -8.39 2.59 4.29
C LEU A 130 -7.03 2.92 4.90
N GLN A 131 -7.02 3.52 6.10
CA GLN A 131 -5.77 3.74 6.84
C GLN A 131 -5.11 2.42 7.24
N GLU A 132 -5.88 1.42 7.68
CA GLU A 132 -5.37 0.08 7.98
C GLU A 132 -4.78 -0.58 6.72
N LEU A 133 -5.49 -0.51 5.60
CA LEU A 133 -5.01 -1.06 4.33
C LEU A 133 -3.75 -0.34 3.82
N LEU A 134 -3.62 0.98 4.03
CA LEU A 134 -2.39 1.73 3.76
C LEU A 134 -1.21 1.24 4.61
N GLN A 135 -1.43 0.95 5.90
CA GLN A 135 -0.37 0.39 6.75
C GLN A 135 0.03 -1.01 6.30
N GLU A 136 -0.94 -1.82 5.88
CA GLU A 136 -0.66 -3.14 5.30
C GLU A 136 0.17 -3.02 4.01
N ALA A 137 -0.19 -2.10 3.10
CA ALA A 137 0.59 -1.85 1.89
C ALA A 137 2.04 -1.49 2.20
N LYS A 138 2.26 -0.57 3.14
CA LYS A 138 3.59 -0.17 3.60
C LYS A 138 4.36 -1.36 4.16
N ALA A 139 3.71 -2.18 4.98
CA ALA A 139 4.33 -3.37 5.57
C ALA A 139 4.71 -4.41 4.50
N LYS A 140 3.80 -4.72 3.58
CA LYS A 140 4.05 -5.65 2.47
C LYS A 140 5.18 -5.13 1.58
N SER A 141 5.12 -3.89 1.14
CA SER A 141 6.16 -3.27 0.30
C SER A 141 7.54 -3.35 0.93
N LYS A 142 7.63 -3.06 2.23
CA LYS A 142 8.87 -3.19 3.01
C LYS A 142 9.36 -4.64 3.08
N ALA A 143 8.46 -5.61 3.21
CA ALA A 143 8.80 -7.03 3.25
C ALA A 143 9.22 -7.57 1.87
N TRP A 144 8.67 -7.04 0.78
CA TRP A 144 8.96 -7.47 -0.58
C TRP A 144 10.32 -6.98 -1.07
N ALA A 145 10.70 -5.74 -0.72
CA ALA A 145 11.95 -5.11 -1.16
C ALA A 145 13.22 -6.00 -1.03
N PRO A 146 13.53 -6.63 0.12
CA PRO A 146 14.73 -7.47 0.23
C PRO A 146 14.65 -8.76 -0.61
N VAL A 147 13.44 -9.31 -0.82
CA VAL A 147 13.25 -10.48 -1.70
C VAL A 147 13.56 -10.11 -3.15
N LEU A 148 13.04 -8.97 -3.62
CA LEU A 148 13.30 -8.47 -4.96
C LEU A 148 14.78 -8.14 -5.18
N GLN A 149 15.43 -7.52 -4.19
CA GLN A 149 16.85 -7.23 -4.27
C GLN A 149 17.70 -8.50 -4.37
N THR A 150 17.41 -9.51 -3.54
CA THR A 150 18.13 -10.79 -3.53
C THR A 150 17.93 -11.54 -4.85
N ALA A 151 16.69 -11.57 -5.36
CA ALA A 151 16.39 -12.20 -6.63
C ALA A 151 17.09 -11.48 -7.79
N ARG A 152 17.08 -10.14 -7.80
CA ARG A 152 17.76 -9.33 -8.82
C ARG A 152 19.26 -9.61 -8.87
N GLN A 153 19.91 -9.76 -7.72
CA GLN A 153 21.33 -10.10 -7.66
C GLN A 153 21.59 -11.50 -8.22
N ALA A 154 20.85 -12.52 -7.75
CA ALA A 154 21.05 -13.89 -8.23
C ALA A 154 20.80 -14.04 -9.74
N ILE A 155 19.82 -13.31 -10.27
CA ILE A 155 19.54 -13.25 -11.71
C ILE A 155 20.70 -12.57 -12.45
N ALA A 156 21.21 -11.44 -11.94
CA ALA A 156 22.33 -10.73 -12.56
C ALA A 156 23.61 -11.57 -12.57
N ASP A 157 23.90 -12.30 -11.49
CA ASP A 157 25.05 -13.22 -11.42
C ASP A 157 24.92 -14.34 -12.47
N ALA A 158 23.74 -14.94 -12.58
CA ALA A 158 23.46 -15.95 -13.59
C ALA A 158 23.56 -15.41 -15.03
N GLU A 159 22.99 -14.24 -15.30
CA GLU A 159 23.06 -13.59 -16.61
C GLU A 159 24.50 -13.22 -16.99
N SER A 160 25.29 -12.69 -16.04
CA SER A 160 26.69 -12.37 -16.25
C SER A 160 27.54 -13.61 -16.55
N TYR A 161 27.29 -14.72 -15.84
CA TYR A 161 27.96 -15.99 -16.13
C TYR A 161 27.62 -16.49 -17.53
N LEU A 162 26.33 -16.51 -17.89
CA LEU A 162 25.87 -16.94 -19.22
C LEU A 162 26.45 -16.10 -20.36
N ASP A 163 26.62 -14.79 -20.15
CA ASP A 163 27.23 -13.92 -21.15
C ASP A 163 28.75 -14.17 -21.30
N SER A 164 29.43 -14.67 -20.26
CA SER A 164 30.85 -15.06 -20.33
C SER A 164 31.09 -16.41 -21.03
N GLU A 165 30.06 -17.24 -21.14
CA GLU A 165 30.09 -18.55 -21.80
C GLU A 165 29.68 -18.48 -23.29
N ARG A 166 29.41 -17.28 -23.82
CA ARG A 166 29.09 -17.04 -25.25
C ARG A 166 30.34 -16.67 -26.05
#